data_AF-A0A0V7ZVY0-F1
#
_entry.id   AF-A0A0V7ZVY0-F1
#
_cell.length_a   1.000
_cell.length_b   1.000
_cell.length_c   1.000
_cell.angle_alpha   90.00
_cell.angle_beta   90.00
_cell.angle_gamma   90.00
#
_symmetry.space_group_name_H-M   'P 1'
#
loop_
_entity.id
_entity.type
_entity.pdbx_description
1 polymer ?
#
loop_
_entity_poly.entity_id
_entity_poly.type
_entity_poly.pdbx_seq_one_letter_code
_entity_poly.pdbx_strand_id
1 'polypeptide(L)'
;MHSITTAVVAAIFAISNGAAIKNTELLGIGWNYPKISQINSLNPSSGGFLNLDGSNSWQSSIKNIVKVQGKSLRDRNNHIIIELALSNSTQNNKAAKILEGHTKWVRDVSFSPDSKLLATAGGDKTVKLWDVTTGKEIRTLSGHTGWVDSISFSPDGKLLVSTGRDKMVKLWDVTTGKEIRTLGGHTNWVLDISFSPDGKLLASAGADKTVKLWNVTTGKEIKTFHGGKYSFNGISFSPDSKLLATAGGDKTVKLWDVTTGKEIRTLNGHTSWVSVVTFSPVSIATPQGFGKLLASGGGDNTVKLWDFTSGKEIKTFNGHKSSVNSISFSPDGKLVASASSDNMVKLWDVTTGKEIKNLKHTDWVSAVSFSPNGKFLATASGDKTVKLWNTTQISR
;
A
#
# COMPACT_ATOMS: atom_id res chain seq x y z
N MET A 1 40.22 17.07 34.54
CA MET A 1 39.36 16.05 33.88
C MET A 1 37.87 16.23 34.12
N HIS A 2 37.40 16.97 35.13
CA HIS A 2 35.97 17.20 35.40
C HIS A 2 35.33 18.41 34.67
N SER A 3 36.09 19.36 34.15
CA SER A 3 35.52 20.59 33.54
C SER A 3 35.09 20.44 32.07
N ILE A 4 35.72 19.53 31.32
CA ILE A 4 35.47 19.33 29.87
C ILE A 4 34.12 18.62 29.65
N THR A 5 33.72 17.76 30.58
CA THR A 5 32.47 17.00 30.52
C THR A 5 31.25 17.90 30.67
N THR A 6 31.34 18.92 31.54
CA THR A 6 30.24 19.84 31.83
C THR A 6 29.95 20.79 30.65
N ALA A 7 31.01 21.26 29.96
CA ALA A 7 30.87 22.13 28.80
C ALA A 7 30.24 21.41 27.59
N VAL A 8 30.60 20.14 27.36
CA VAL A 8 30.04 19.33 26.25
C VAL A 8 28.57 18.99 26.50
N VAL A 9 28.19 18.72 27.76
CA VAL A 9 26.79 18.49 28.12
C VAL A 9 25.97 19.77 27.96
N ALA A 10 26.51 20.93 28.36
CA ALA A 10 25.84 22.22 28.17
C ALA A 10 25.63 22.58 26.69
N ALA A 11 26.60 22.30 25.81
CA ALA A 11 26.48 22.52 24.37
C ALA A 11 25.43 21.62 23.71
N ILE A 12 25.37 20.33 24.09
CA ILE A 12 24.33 19.41 23.62
C ILE A 12 22.94 19.86 24.08
N PHE A 13 22.84 20.35 25.32
CA PHE A 13 21.59 20.88 25.90
C PHE A 13 21.13 22.20 25.23
N ALA A 14 22.07 23.06 24.84
CA ALA A 14 21.78 24.29 24.11
C ALA A 14 21.28 24.03 22.67
N ILE A 15 21.88 23.05 21.99
CA ILE A 15 21.48 22.61 20.63
C ILE A 15 20.09 21.97 20.65
N SER A 16 19.77 21.16 21.67
CA SER A 16 18.44 20.56 21.81
C SER A 16 17.32 21.58 22.09
N ASN A 17 17.68 22.79 22.53
CA ASN A 17 16.75 23.86 22.90
C ASN A 17 16.77 25.07 21.94
N GLY A 18 17.48 24.97 20.80
CA GLY A 18 17.45 26.01 19.76
C GLY A 18 18.24 27.28 20.07
N ALA A 19 19.22 27.24 20.97
CA ALA A 19 20.07 28.40 21.28
C ALA A 19 21.32 28.45 20.36
N ALA A 20 21.75 29.66 19.98
CA ALA A 20 22.97 29.86 19.19
C ALA A 20 24.24 29.65 20.03
N ILE A 21 25.20 28.91 19.48
CA ILE A 21 26.46 28.56 20.16
C ILE A 21 27.40 29.78 20.16
N LYS A 22 27.83 30.24 21.34
CA LYS A 22 28.83 31.32 21.45
C LYS A 22 30.25 30.76 21.28
N ASN A 23 31.03 31.38 20.38
CA ASN A 23 32.37 30.92 19.94
C ASN A 23 33.41 30.78 21.06
N THR A 24 33.21 31.39 22.22
CA THR A 24 34.17 31.37 23.32
C THR A 24 34.26 30.02 24.05
N GLU A 25 33.31 29.11 23.86
CA GLU A 25 33.24 27.83 24.59
C GLU A 25 33.94 26.64 23.87
N LEU A 26 34.38 26.81 22.61
CA LEU A 26 34.86 25.71 21.75
C LEU A 26 36.33 25.83 21.31
N LEU A 27 37.06 26.85 21.77
CA LEU A 27 38.44 27.12 21.36
C LEU A 27 39.44 26.02 21.79
N GLY A 28 39.13 25.24 22.83
CA GLY A 28 40.00 24.17 23.34
C GLY A 28 39.94 22.83 22.59
N ILE A 29 39.16 22.72 21.50
CA ILE A 29 38.81 21.42 20.88
C ILE A 29 39.22 21.31 19.41
N GLY A 30 39.98 22.26 18.87
CA GLY A 30 40.58 22.16 17.52
C GLY A 30 39.60 22.29 16.35
N TRP A 31 38.40 22.83 16.58
CA TRP A 31 37.44 23.14 15.52
C TRP A 31 37.82 24.48 14.86
N ASN A 32 38.20 24.44 13.59
CA ASN A 32 38.63 25.66 12.89
C ASN A 32 37.42 26.45 12.34
N TYR A 33 37.50 27.78 12.40
CA TYR A 33 36.46 28.75 12.04
C TYR A 33 35.64 28.45 10.76
N PRO A 34 36.22 27.94 9.65
CA PRO A 34 35.47 27.65 8.43
C PRO A 34 34.38 26.59 8.61
N LYS A 35 34.60 25.54 9.41
CA LYS A 35 33.62 24.46 9.64
C LYS A 35 32.44 24.90 10.49
N ILE A 36 32.67 25.80 11.45
CA ILE A 36 31.61 26.38 12.29
C ILE A 36 30.72 27.31 11.42
N SER A 37 31.32 28.07 10.51
CA SER A 37 30.57 28.88 9.55
C SER A 37 29.74 28.04 8.57
N GLN A 38 30.26 26.88 8.12
CA GLN A 38 29.54 25.95 7.25
C GLN A 38 28.31 25.35 7.94
N ILE A 39 28.44 24.93 9.20
CA ILE A 39 27.32 24.40 10.01
C ILE A 39 26.28 25.48 10.28
N ASN A 40 26.70 26.72 10.56
CA ASN A 40 25.79 27.84 10.73
C ASN A 40 25.15 28.29 9.40
N SER A 41 25.80 28.08 8.24
CA SER A 41 25.24 28.35 6.91
C SER A 41 24.27 27.27 6.41
N LEU A 42 24.36 26.05 6.94
CA LEU A 42 23.37 24.98 6.76
C LEU A 42 22.09 25.22 7.59
N ASN A 43 22.05 26.32 8.33
CA ASN A 43 20.89 26.80 9.06
C ASN A 43 20.31 28.05 8.37
N PRO A 44 19.61 27.93 7.22
CA PRO A 44 18.75 29.01 6.79
C PRO A 44 17.53 29.04 7.69
N SER A 45 17.59 29.95 8.67
CA SER A 45 16.47 30.79 9.11
C SER A 45 15.14 30.07 9.40
N SER A 46 14.93 29.75 10.67
CA SER A 46 13.73 30.12 11.44
C SER A 46 12.42 30.28 10.65
N GLY A 47 11.53 29.29 10.76
CA GLY A 47 10.09 29.48 10.55
C GLY A 47 9.38 28.50 9.60
N GLY A 48 10.11 27.80 8.72
CA GLY A 48 9.47 27.05 7.62
C GLY A 48 9.24 25.54 7.80
N PHE A 49 9.91 24.88 8.75
CA PHE A 49 9.92 23.40 8.83
C PHE A 49 9.29 22.79 10.09
N LEU A 50 8.62 23.59 10.93
CA LEU A 50 7.94 23.08 12.13
C LEU A 50 6.67 22.27 11.83
N ASN A 51 6.26 22.16 10.57
CA ASN A 51 5.19 21.26 10.15
C ASN A 51 5.78 20.18 9.24
N LEU A 52 6.27 19.09 9.81
CA LEU A 52 6.32 17.72 9.23
C LEU A 52 7.04 16.80 10.23
N ASP A 53 6.36 15.72 10.63
CA ASP A 53 6.64 14.76 11.71
C ASP A 53 7.96 13.93 11.60
N GLY A 54 9.09 14.53 11.21
CA GLY A 54 10.38 13.86 11.09
C GLY A 54 11.23 13.85 12.38
N SER A 55 11.01 14.80 13.29
CA SER A 55 11.89 15.04 14.45
C SER A 55 11.87 13.92 15.50
N ASN A 56 10.70 13.34 15.77
CA ASN A 56 10.55 12.28 16.79
C ASN A 56 11.23 10.96 16.39
N SER A 57 11.24 10.65 15.08
CA SER A 57 11.89 9.44 14.56
C SER A 57 13.41 9.53 14.63
N TRP A 58 13.95 10.72 14.35
CA TRP A 58 15.38 11.02 14.40
C TRP A 58 15.91 10.95 15.83
N GLN A 59 15.21 11.57 16.78
CA GLN A 59 15.56 11.53 18.21
C GLN A 59 15.51 10.12 18.81
N SER A 60 14.51 9.32 18.41
CA SER A 60 14.36 7.94 18.90
C SER A 60 15.42 7.01 18.33
N SER A 61 15.79 7.19 17.06
CA SER A 61 16.85 6.40 16.40
C SER A 61 18.21 6.65 17.04
N ILE A 62 18.54 7.92 17.33
CA ILE A 62 19.78 8.29 18.04
C ILE A 62 19.78 7.72 19.46
N LYS A 63 18.68 7.86 20.21
CA LYS A 63 18.56 7.29 21.57
C LYS A 63 18.77 5.78 21.57
N ASN A 64 18.22 5.06 20.60
CA ASN A 64 18.36 3.60 20.51
C ASN A 64 19.78 3.17 20.15
N ILE A 65 20.45 3.88 19.24
CA ILE A 65 21.85 3.60 18.89
C ILE A 65 22.77 3.81 20.10
N VAL A 66 22.56 4.89 20.85
CA VAL A 66 23.31 5.18 22.08
C VAL A 66 23.04 4.13 23.17
N LYS A 67 21.79 3.68 23.30
CA LYS A 67 21.37 2.71 24.33
C LYS A 67 21.83 1.27 24.04
N VAL A 68 21.92 0.88 22.76
CA VAL A 68 22.34 -0.47 22.35
C VAL A 68 23.85 -0.67 22.44
N GLN A 69 24.65 0.40 22.30
CA GLN A 69 26.11 0.26 22.19
C GLN A 69 26.91 0.68 23.43
N GLY A 70 26.32 1.37 24.41
CA GLY A 70 26.97 1.66 25.71
C GLY A 70 28.34 2.37 25.64
N LYS A 71 28.70 3.00 24.51
CA LYS A 71 30.05 3.52 24.25
C LYS A 71 30.12 5.06 24.21
N SER A 72 31.20 5.58 24.78
CA SER A 72 31.65 6.98 24.70
C SER A 72 32.02 7.36 23.25
N LEU A 73 31.60 8.55 22.81
CA LEU A 73 31.64 9.05 21.42
C LEU A 73 33.03 9.47 20.90
N ARG A 74 34.13 8.90 21.41
CA ARG A 74 35.48 9.44 21.17
C ARG A 74 36.26 8.87 19.98
N ASP A 75 35.66 8.05 19.11
CA ASP A 75 36.41 7.34 18.05
C ASP A 75 35.90 7.57 16.62
N ARG A 76 36.82 7.66 15.64
CA ARG A 76 36.55 7.92 14.21
C ARG A 76 35.56 6.93 13.57
N ASN A 77 35.45 5.72 14.12
CA ASN A 77 34.52 4.69 13.63
C ASN A 77 33.03 5.05 13.89
N ASN A 78 32.73 5.87 14.90
CA ASN A 78 31.34 6.24 15.20
C ASN A 78 30.76 7.29 14.25
N HIS A 79 31.59 8.13 13.62
CA HIS A 79 31.13 9.05 12.56
C HIS A 79 30.58 8.27 11.36
N ILE A 80 31.24 7.19 10.96
CA ILE A 80 30.78 6.30 9.88
C ILE A 80 29.49 5.58 10.29
N ILE A 81 29.36 5.11 11.53
CA ILE A 81 28.12 4.46 12.01
C ILE A 81 26.95 5.46 12.06
N ILE A 82 27.20 6.71 12.47
CA ILE A 82 26.17 7.76 12.50
C ILE A 82 25.78 8.19 11.09
N GLU A 83 26.74 8.39 10.17
CA GLU A 83 26.45 8.66 8.75
C GLU A 83 25.71 7.50 8.08
N LEU A 84 26.10 6.25 8.35
CA LEU A 84 25.40 5.06 7.86
C LEU A 84 23.98 4.97 8.45
N ALA A 85 23.79 5.30 9.73
CA ALA A 85 22.47 5.33 10.36
C ALA A 85 21.58 6.47 9.81
N LEU A 86 22.16 7.65 9.56
CA LEU A 86 21.49 8.80 8.91
C LEU A 86 21.13 8.49 7.45
N SER A 87 22.04 7.85 6.71
CA SER A 87 21.80 7.41 5.33
C SER A 87 20.74 6.29 5.29
N ASN A 88 20.78 5.32 6.21
CA ASN A 88 19.78 4.25 6.26
C ASN A 88 18.38 4.77 6.66
N SER A 89 18.30 5.67 7.64
CA SER A 89 17.02 6.26 8.08
C SER A 89 16.37 7.15 7.01
N THR A 90 17.17 7.87 6.21
CA THR A 90 16.67 8.68 5.09
C THR A 90 16.27 7.85 3.87
N GLN A 91 16.94 6.71 3.62
CA GLN A 91 16.59 5.80 2.52
C GLN A 91 15.34 4.95 2.81
N ASN A 92 15.10 4.57 4.06
CA ASN A 92 13.97 3.68 4.44
C ASN A 92 12.57 4.28 4.26
N ASN A 93 12.45 5.58 3.92
CA ASN A 93 11.18 6.26 3.64
C ASN A 93 11.10 6.81 2.21
N LYS A 94 12.07 6.50 1.35
CA LYS A 94 12.07 6.96 -0.04
C LYS A 94 11.57 5.83 -0.94
N ALA A 95 10.69 6.18 -1.87
CA ALA A 95 10.30 5.25 -2.91
C ALA A 95 11.52 4.88 -3.76
N ALA A 96 11.68 3.59 -4.06
CA ALA A 96 12.73 3.10 -4.93
C ALA A 96 12.55 3.63 -6.36
N LYS A 97 11.29 3.76 -6.80
CA LYS A 97 10.92 4.42 -8.06
C LYS A 97 9.62 5.19 -7.91
N ILE A 98 9.49 6.26 -8.70
CA ILE A 98 8.25 7.01 -8.90
C ILE A 98 7.92 6.89 -10.37
N LEU A 99 6.75 6.33 -10.68
CA LEU A 99 6.25 6.18 -12.03
C LEU A 99 5.30 7.34 -12.30
N GLU A 100 5.65 8.15 -13.30
CA GLU A 100 4.90 9.32 -13.73
C GLU A 100 4.48 9.12 -15.18
N GLY A 101 3.23 9.43 -15.50
CA GLY A 101 2.71 9.29 -16.86
C GLY A 101 1.20 9.36 -16.98
N HIS A 102 0.47 9.05 -15.90
CA HIS A 102 -0.96 9.34 -15.85
C HIS A 102 -1.20 10.86 -15.73
N THR A 103 -2.20 11.36 -16.47
CA THR A 103 -2.51 12.80 -16.47
C THR A 103 -3.50 13.20 -15.36
N LYS A 104 -4.13 12.20 -14.74
CA LYS A 104 -5.06 12.30 -13.60
C LYS A 104 -4.68 11.28 -12.52
N TRP A 105 -5.43 11.26 -11.43
CA TRP A 105 -5.21 10.33 -10.32
C TRP A 105 -5.14 8.88 -10.80
N VAL A 106 -4.29 8.08 -10.16
CA VAL A 106 -4.22 6.64 -10.39
C VAL A 106 -5.18 5.97 -9.41
N ARG A 107 -6.03 5.06 -9.89
CA ARG A 107 -7.10 4.42 -9.13
C ARG A 107 -6.70 3.06 -8.57
N ASP A 108 -5.91 2.32 -9.35
CA ASP A 108 -5.54 0.95 -9.00
C ASP A 108 -4.19 0.53 -9.56
N VAL A 109 -3.58 -0.49 -8.93
CA VAL A 109 -2.28 -1.09 -9.26
C VAL A 109 -2.34 -2.60 -9.15
N SER A 110 -1.77 -3.31 -10.14
CA SER A 110 -1.69 -4.77 -10.11
C SER A 110 -0.34 -5.24 -10.66
N PHE A 111 0.37 -6.11 -9.94
CA PHE A 111 1.57 -6.76 -10.46
C PHE A 111 1.23 -7.97 -11.32
N SER A 112 2.02 -8.22 -12.36
CA SER A 112 1.96 -9.50 -13.06
C SER A 112 2.40 -10.65 -12.14
N PRO A 113 1.94 -11.89 -12.38
CA PRO A 113 2.32 -13.06 -11.56
C PRO A 113 3.84 -13.29 -11.47
N ASP A 114 4.57 -12.98 -12.54
CA ASP A 114 6.04 -13.07 -12.57
C ASP A 114 6.77 -11.86 -11.95
N SER A 115 6.01 -10.88 -11.44
CA SER A 115 6.47 -9.63 -10.83
C SER A 115 7.31 -8.72 -11.75
N LYS A 116 7.32 -8.95 -13.06
CA LYS A 116 8.10 -8.14 -14.02
C LYS A 116 7.35 -6.92 -14.52
N LEU A 117 6.02 -7.02 -14.59
CA LEU A 117 5.15 -5.95 -15.03
C LEU A 117 4.33 -5.41 -13.87
N LEU A 118 4.03 -4.11 -13.95
CA LEU A 118 3.01 -3.46 -13.16
C LEU A 118 1.98 -2.87 -14.11
N ALA A 119 0.70 -3.10 -13.86
CA ALA A 119 -0.40 -2.40 -14.49
C ALA A 119 -0.92 -1.30 -13.57
N THR A 120 -1.33 -0.17 -14.14
CA THR A 120 -1.92 0.96 -13.41
C THR A 120 -3.19 1.45 -14.10
N ALA A 121 -4.26 1.70 -13.33
CA ALA A 121 -5.53 2.21 -13.84
C ALA A 121 -5.66 3.71 -13.54
N GLY A 122 -6.01 4.51 -14.54
CA GLY A 122 -6.05 5.98 -14.42
C GLY A 122 -7.44 6.61 -14.52
N GLY A 123 -7.62 7.71 -13.80
CA GLY A 123 -8.73 8.66 -14.03
C GLY A 123 -8.66 9.36 -15.39
N ASP A 124 -7.54 9.21 -16.11
CA ASP A 124 -7.37 9.63 -17.49
C ASP A 124 -7.91 8.62 -18.51
N LYS A 125 -8.64 7.60 -18.04
CA LYS A 125 -9.35 6.59 -18.85
C LYS A 125 -8.41 5.58 -19.52
N THR A 126 -7.16 5.53 -19.08
CA THR A 126 -6.15 4.61 -19.62
C THR A 126 -5.72 3.58 -18.59
N VAL A 127 -5.22 2.46 -19.09
CA VAL A 127 -4.40 1.53 -18.32
C VAL A 127 -2.98 1.61 -18.84
N LYS A 128 -1.98 1.67 -17.96
CA LYS A 128 -0.57 1.67 -18.37
C LYS A 128 0.14 0.42 -17.86
N LEU A 129 1.03 -0.12 -18.67
CA LEU A 129 1.92 -1.23 -18.32
C LEU A 129 3.34 -0.71 -18.17
N TRP A 130 3.98 -1.10 -17.08
CA TRP A 130 5.31 -0.64 -16.69
C TRP A 130 6.24 -1.82 -16.47
N ASP A 131 7.50 -1.66 -16.86
CA ASP A 131 8.55 -2.59 -16.47
C ASP A 131 9.00 -2.26 -15.03
N VAL A 132 8.85 -3.21 -14.11
CA VAL A 132 9.14 -3.01 -12.68
C VAL A 132 10.62 -2.72 -12.42
N THR A 133 11.50 -3.32 -13.23
CA THR A 133 12.96 -3.24 -13.04
C THR A 133 13.49 -1.86 -13.44
N THR A 134 13.04 -1.34 -14.59
CA THR A 134 13.49 -0.09 -15.18
C THR A 134 12.61 1.10 -14.80
N GLY A 135 11.35 0.85 -14.40
CA GLY A 135 10.35 1.89 -14.15
C GLY A 135 9.82 2.56 -15.43
N LYS A 136 10.12 2.02 -16.61
CA LYS A 136 9.68 2.60 -17.89
C LYS A 136 8.28 2.12 -18.25
N GLU A 137 7.48 3.01 -18.82
CA GLU A 137 6.23 2.65 -19.46
C GLU A 137 6.53 1.80 -20.70
N ILE A 138 5.87 0.65 -20.80
CA ILE A 138 5.95 -0.27 -21.95
C ILE A 138 4.79 0.00 -22.90
N ARG A 139 3.58 0.18 -22.37
CA ARG A 139 2.36 0.40 -23.17
C ARG A 139 1.35 1.27 -22.43
N THR A 140 0.57 2.02 -23.21
CA THR A 140 -0.71 2.60 -22.81
C THR A 140 -1.84 1.85 -23.53
N LEU A 141 -2.80 1.34 -22.77
CA LEU A 141 -4.01 0.70 -23.26
C LEU A 141 -5.14 1.74 -23.21
N SER A 142 -5.67 2.09 -24.38
CA SER A 142 -6.76 3.05 -24.55
C SER A 142 -7.99 2.35 -25.10
N GLY A 143 -9.16 2.69 -24.55
CA GLY A 143 -10.43 2.12 -25.00
C GLY A 143 -11.58 2.35 -24.03
N HIS A 144 -11.29 2.61 -22.74
CA HIS A 144 -12.31 3.06 -21.80
C HIS A 144 -12.76 4.50 -22.11
N THR A 145 -14.06 4.77 -21.99
CA THR A 145 -14.63 6.12 -22.21
C THR A 145 -14.86 6.88 -20.89
N GLY A 146 -14.77 6.17 -19.76
CA GLY A 146 -14.81 6.67 -18.38
C GLY A 146 -13.53 6.36 -17.62
N TRP A 147 -13.45 6.76 -16.35
CA TRP A 147 -12.30 6.44 -15.49
C TRP A 147 -12.16 4.93 -15.35
N VAL A 148 -10.93 4.44 -15.31
CA VAL A 148 -10.65 3.03 -15.00
C VAL A 148 -10.52 2.92 -13.48
N ASP A 149 -11.39 2.15 -12.85
CA ASP A 149 -11.49 2.06 -11.39
C ASP A 149 -10.70 0.87 -10.82
N SER A 150 -10.61 -0.26 -11.52
CA SER A 150 -9.88 -1.46 -11.06
C SER A 150 -9.25 -2.25 -12.22
N ILE A 151 -8.18 -2.97 -11.93
CA ILE A 151 -7.39 -3.79 -12.86
C ILE A 151 -6.87 -5.07 -12.22
N SER A 152 -6.78 -6.14 -12.99
CA SER A 152 -6.22 -7.41 -12.50
C SER A 152 -5.52 -8.19 -13.61
N PHE A 153 -4.35 -8.76 -13.33
CA PHE A 153 -3.71 -9.73 -14.22
C PHE A 153 -4.37 -11.10 -14.09
N SER A 154 -4.45 -11.85 -15.19
CA SER A 154 -4.75 -13.27 -15.11
C SER A 154 -3.63 -14.04 -14.39
N PRO A 155 -3.93 -15.19 -13.77
CA PRO A 155 -2.92 -15.99 -13.06
C PRO A 155 -1.75 -16.46 -13.93
N ASP A 156 -1.96 -16.60 -15.25
CA ASP A 156 -0.91 -16.93 -16.21
C ASP A 156 -0.18 -15.70 -16.79
N GLY A 157 -0.59 -14.49 -16.41
CA GLY A 157 0.00 -13.22 -16.82
C GLY A 157 -0.24 -12.83 -18.29
N LYS A 158 -1.02 -13.60 -19.05
CA LYS A 158 -1.25 -13.34 -20.48
C LYS A 158 -2.35 -12.32 -20.74
N LEU A 159 -3.32 -12.25 -19.84
CA LEU A 159 -4.45 -11.34 -19.91
C LEU A 159 -4.37 -10.30 -18.82
N LEU A 160 -4.87 -9.11 -19.14
CA LEU A 160 -5.22 -8.09 -18.16
C LEU A 160 -6.71 -7.81 -18.28
N VAL A 161 -7.38 -7.61 -17.16
CA VAL A 161 -8.75 -7.12 -17.13
C VAL A 161 -8.77 -5.73 -16.51
N SER A 162 -9.64 -4.87 -17.02
CA SER A 162 -9.90 -3.54 -16.45
C SER A 162 -11.38 -3.24 -16.40
N THR A 163 -11.77 -2.44 -15.41
CA THR A 163 -13.16 -2.01 -15.21
C THR A 163 -13.24 -0.51 -14.95
N GLY A 164 -14.40 0.09 -15.21
CA GLY A 164 -14.51 1.54 -15.02
C GLY A 164 -15.91 2.13 -15.10
N ARG A 165 -15.91 3.47 -15.13
CA ARG A 165 -17.12 4.31 -15.12
C ARG A 165 -17.89 4.36 -16.44
N ASP A 166 -17.35 3.74 -17.48
CA ASP A 166 -18.09 3.45 -18.72
C ASP A 166 -18.94 2.18 -18.61
N LYS A 167 -18.99 1.57 -17.41
CA LYS A 167 -19.84 0.40 -17.08
C LYS A 167 -19.38 -0.89 -17.77
N MET A 168 -18.16 -0.89 -18.31
CA MET A 168 -17.61 -2.00 -19.08
C MET A 168 -16.53 -2.74 -18.29
N VAL A 169 -16.41 -4.04 -18.57
CA VAL A 169 -15.22 -4.84 -18.26
C VAL A 169 -14.48 -5.08 -19.57
N LYS A 170 -13.17 -4.78 -19.64
CA LYS A 170 -12.36 -4.96 -20.84
C LYS A 170 -11.24 -5.95 -20.58
N LEU A 171 -11.03 -6.89 -21.49
CA LEU A 171 -9.94 -7.86 -21.48
C LEU A 171 -8.91 -7.48 -22.53
N TRP A 172 -7.65 -7.49 -22.14
CA TRP A 172 -6.52 -7.08 -22.96
C TRP A 172 -5.50 -8.21 -23.04
N ASP A 173 -4.89 -8.35 -24.21
CA ASP A 173 -3.70 -9.17 -24.38
C ASP A 173 -2.49 -8.38 -23.85
N VAL A 174 -1.80 -8.92 -22.84
CA VAL A 174 -0.67 -8.22 -22.19
C VAL A 174 0.49 -8.02 -23.14
N THR A 175 0.73 -8.98 -24.04
CA THR A 175 1.88 -8.98 -24.93
C THR A 175 1.72 -7.93 -26.02
N THR A 176 0.55 -7.86 -26.65
CA THR A 176 0.25 -7.00 -27.80
C THR A 176 -0.38 -5.67 -27.39
N GLY A 177 -0.99 -5.59 -26.21
CA GLY A 177 -1.76 -4.44 -25.73
C GLY A 177 -3.11 -4.27 -26.44
N LYS A 178 -3.55 -5.26 -27.22
CA LYS A 178 -4.84 -5.20 -27.93
C LYS A 178 -5.99 -5.57 -27.01
N GLU A 179 -7.11 -4.88 -27.16
CA GLU A 179 -8.38 -5.30 -26.57
C GLU A 179 -8.83 -6.61 -27.23
N ILE A 180 -9.03 -7.65 -26.42
CA ILE A 180 -9.56 -8.95 -26.86
C ILE A 180 -11.08 -8.94 -26.81
N ARG A 181 -11.64 -8.33 -25.75
CA ARG A 181 -13.08 -8.38 -25.49
C ARG A 181 -13.55 -7.23 -24.61
N THR A 182 -14.76 -6.76 -24.86
CA THR A 182 -15.55 -5.93 -23.93
C THR A 182 -16.74 -6.75 -23.43
N LEU A 183 -16.91 -6.84 -22.11
CA LEU A 183 -18.07 -7.44 -21.45
C LEU A 183 -18.99 -6.31 -20.98
N GLY A 184 -20.16 -6.21 -21.62
CA GLY A 184 -21.25 -5.36 -21.20
C GLY A 184 -22.24 -6.13 -20.32
N GLY A 185 -22.97 -5.42 -19.46
CA GLY A 185 -24.04 -6.01 -18.64
C GLY A 185 -24.29 -5.24 -17.35
N HIS A 186 -23.29 -4.53 -16.83
CA HIS A 186 -23.49 -3.60 -15.71
C HIS A 186 -24.26 -2.36 -16.18
N THR A 187 -25.19 -1.89 -15.33
CA THR A 187 -26.04 -0.72 -15.63
C THR A 187 -25.48 0.58 -15.03
N ASN A 188 -24.46 0.46 -14.18
CA ASN A 188 -23.73 1.56 -13.55
C ASN A 188 -22.22 1.24 -13.49
N TRP A 189 -21.42 2.11 -12.88
CA TRP A 189 -19.96 1.96 -12.79
C TRP A 189 -19.55 0.59 -12.25
N VAL A 190 -18.49 0.02 -12.83
CA VAL A 190 -17.88 -1.21 -12.34
C VAL A 190 -16.68 -0.82 -11.50
N LEU A 191 -16.77 -1.08 -10.20
CA LEU A 191 -15.87 -0.54 -9.18
C LEU A 191 -14.68 -1.45 -8.89
N ASP A 192 -14.86 -2.77 -9.02
CA ASP A 192 -13.79 -3.73 -8.76
C ASP A 192 -13.88 -4.97 -9.65
N ILE A 193 -12.75 -5.66 -9.84
CA ILE A 193 -12.62 -6.87 -10.66
C ILE A 193 -11.59 -7.83 -10.11
N SER A 194 -11.88 -9.12 -10.16
CA SER A 194 -10.96 -10.16 -9.73
C SER A 194 -11.01 -11.36 -10.67
N PHE A 195 -9.84 -11.91 -11.04
CA PHE A 195 -9.73 -13.23 -11.64
C PHE A 195 -9.85 -14.32 -10.57
N SER A 196 -10.49 -15.44 -10.92
CA SER A 196 -10.32 -16.65 -10.11
C SER A 196 -8.87 -17.13 -10.21
N PRO A 197 -8.28 -17.68 -9.14
CA PRO A 197 -6.93 -18.24 -9.16
C PRO A 197 -6.68 -19.31 -10.25
N ASP A 198 -7.71 -20.02 -10.69
CA ASP A 198 -7.62 -20.97 -11.81
C ASP A 198 -7.71 -20.32 -13.21
N GLY A 199 -7.94 -19.00 -13.27
CA GLY A 199 -8.01 -18.21 -14.50
C GLY A 199 -9.27 -18.41 -15.35
N LYS A 200 -10.23 -19.21 -14.90
CA LYS A 200 -11.43 -19.55 -15.70
C LYS A 200 -12.56 -18.54 -15.56
N LEU A 201 -12.61 -17.85 -14.42
CA LEU A 201 -13.69 -16.95 -14.06
C LEU A 201 -13.18 -15.54 -13.80
N LEU A 202 -14.06 -14.58 -14.05
CA LEU A 202 -13.92 -13.19 -13.63
C LEU A 202 -15.12 -12.83 -12.78
N ALA A 203 -14.92 -12.07 -11.72
CA ALA A 203 -16.00 -11.49 -10.94
C ALA A 203 -15.86 -9.97 -10.90
N SER A 204 -16.92 -9.25 -11.29
CA SER A 204 -16.98 -7.79 -11.31
C SER A 204 -18.01 -7.27 -10.31
N ALA A 205 -17.63 -6.27 -9.52
CA ALA A 205 -18.50 -5.61 -8.55
C ALA A 205 -18.94 -4.24 -9.07
N GLY A 206 -20.25 -3.96 -9.01
CA GLY A 206 -20.85 -2.77 -9.60
C GLY A 206 -21.54 -1.84 -8.60
N ALA A 207 -21.52 -0.55 -8.94
CA ALA A 207 -22.39 0.48 -8.35
C ALA A 207 -23.88 0.26 -8.68
N ASP A 208 -24.18 -0.68 -9.57
CA ASP A 208 -25.53 -1.15 -9.87
C ASP A 208 -26.05 -2.21 -8.88
N LYS A 209 -25.32 -2.43 -7.77
CA LYS A 209 -25.71 -3.32 -6.67
C LYS A 209 -25.66 -4.80 -7.04
N THR A 210 -24.89 -5.11 -8.10
CA THR A 210 -24.68 -6.47 -8.55
C THR A 210 -23.21 -6.86 -8.52
N VAL A 211 -22.98 -8.15 -8.34
CA VAL A 211 -21.72 -8.80 -8.70
C VAL A 211 -22.01 -9.73 -9.87
N LYS A 212 -21.22 -9.66 -10.94
CA LYS A 212 -21.38 -10.52 -12.11
C LYS A 212 -20.19 -11.46 -12.23
N LEU A 213 -20.48 -12.73 -12.50
CA LEU A 213 -19.50 -13.77 -12.75
C LEU A 213 -19.47 -14.07 -14.24
N TRP A 214 -18.28 -14.08 -14.83
CA TRP A 214 -18.07 -14.24 -16.27
C TRP A 214 -17.16 -15.41 -16.53
N ASN A 215 -17.40 -16.11 -17.63
CA ASN A 215 -16.46 -17.09 -18.16
C ASN A 215 -15.39 -16.36 -18.98
N VAL A 216 -14.12 -16.49 -18.61
CA VAL A 216 -13.01 -15.75 -19.24
C VAL A 216 -12.87 -16.09 -20.73
N THR A 217 -13.01 -17.36 -21.09
CA THR A 217 -12.82 -17.84 -22.47
C THR A 217 -13.92 -17.36 -23.40
N THR A 218 -15.18 -17.52 -22.98
CA THR A 218 -16.35 -17.20 -23.82
C THR A 218 -16.78 -15.75 -23.69
N GLY A 219 -16.44 -15.07 -22.59
CA GLY A 219 -16.93 -13.74 -22.24
C GLY A 219 -18.41 -13.70 -21.87
N LYS A 220 -19.05 -14.85 -21.66
CA LYS A 220 -20.47 -14.89 -21.28
C LYS A 220 -20.61 -14.70 -19.77
N GLU A 221 -21.64 -13.94 -19.39
CA GLU A 221 -22.10 -13.91 -18.01
C GLU A 221 -22.64 -15.29 -17.62
N ILE A 222 -22.15 -15.82 -16.50
CA ILE A 222 -22.56 -17.10 -15.92
C ILE A 222 -23.60 -16.87 -14.83
N LYS A 223 -23.43 -15.81 -14.02
CA LYS A 223 -24.25 -15.57 -12.84
C LYS A 223 -24.23 -14.10 -12.43
N THR A 224 -25.35 -13.63 -11.88
CA THR A 224 -25.44 -12.34 -11.18
C THR A 224 -25.86 -12.57 -9.73
N PHE A 225 -25.07 -12.02 -8.79
CA PHE A 225 -25.39 -11.93 -7.37
C PHE A 225 -25.98 -10.56 -7.07
N HIS A 226 -27.06 -10.52 -6.30
CA HIS A 226 -27.77 -9.28 -5.97
C HIS A 226 -27.50 -8.90 -4.51
N GLY A 227 -26.94 -7.71 -4.28
CA GLY A 227 -26.61 -7.19 -2.94
C GLY A 227 -27.73 -6.43 -2.25
N GLY A 228 -28.95 -6.51 -2.79
CA GLY A 228 -30.07 -5.72 -2.29
C GLY A 228 -29.92 -4.22 -2.60
N LYS A 229 -29.90 -3.38 -1.56
CA LYS A 229 -30.05 -1.91 -1.69
C LYS A 229 -28.74 -1.16 -1.96
N TYR A 230 -27.59 -1.77 -1.74
CA TYR A 230 -26.29 -1.09 -1.66
C TYR A 230 -25.33 -1.52 -2.76
N SER A 231 -24.38 -0.66 -3.13
CA SER A 231 -23.31 -0.97 -4.09
C SER A 231 -22.31 -1.97 -3.52
N PHE A 232 -21.65 -2.71 -4.40
CA PHE A 232 -20.46 -3.48 -4.07
C PHE A 232 -19.21 -2.73 -4.49
N ASN A 233 -18.29 -2.53 -3.55
CA ASN A 233 -17.10 -1.72 -3.76
C ASN A 233 -15.83 -2.57 -3.95
N GLY A 234 -15.79 -3.78 -3.38
CA GLY A 234 -14.61 -4.64 -3.42
C GLY A 234 -14.97 -6.11 -3.59
N ILE A 235 -14.10 -6.87 -4.25
CA ILE A 235 -14.31 -8.29 -4.55
C ILE A 235 -13.00 -9.09 -4.54
N SER A 236 -13.04 -10.31 -4.02
CA SER A 236 -11.88 -11.21 -4.05
C SER A 236 -12.32 -12.66 -4.09
N PHE A 237 -11.70 -13.46 -4.96
CA PHE A 237 -11.82 -14.92 -4.90
C PHE A 237 -10.99 -15.48 -3.75
N SER A 238 -11.45 -16.59 -3.17
CA SER A 238 -10.60 -17.41 -2.31
C SER A 238 -9.51 -18.10 -3.13
N PRO A 239 -8.37 -18.46 -2.52
CA PRO A 239 -7.25 -19.09 -3.23
C PRO A 239 -7.59 -20.43 -3.91
N ASP A 240 -8.62 -21.14 -3.45
CA ASP A 240 -9.12 -22.37 -4.06
C ASP A 240 -10.22 -22.14 -5.12
N SER A 241 -10.54 -20.87 -5.44
CA SER A 241 -11.59 -20.45 -6.38
C SER A 241 -13.02 -20.86 -6.02
N LYS A 242 -13.27 -21.39 -4.81
CA LYS A 242 -14.60 -21.89 -4.41
C LYS A 242 -15.48 -20.83 -3.76
N LEU A 243 -14.85 -19.85 -3.10
CA LEU A 243 -15.55 -18.75 -2.44
C LEU A 243 -15.27 -17.43 -3.14
N LEU A 244 -16.25 -16.55 -3.06
CA LEU A 244 -16.15 -15.16 -3.46
C LEU A 244 -16.47 -14.30 -2.24
N ALA A 245 -15.59 -13.37 -1.90
CA ALA A 245 -15.84 -12.36 -0.88
C ALA A 245 -16.22 -11.04 -1.55
N THR A 246 -17.23 -10.36 -1.02
CA THR A 246 -17.69 -9.06 -1.52
C THR A 246 -17.80 -8.07 -0.38
N ALA A 247 -17.28 -6.86 -0.58
CA ALA A 247 -17.42 -5.71 0.30
C ALA A 247 -18.49 -4.76 -0.23
N GLY A 248 -19.38 -4.29 0.65
CA GLY A 248 -20.54 -3.49 0.23
C GLY A 248 -20.81 -2.24 1.07
N GLY A 249 -21.69 -1.40 0.53
CA GLY A 249 -22.25 -0.24 1.22
C GLY A 249 -23.17 -0.58 2.40
N ASP A 250 -23.55 -1.84 2.55
CA ASP A 250 -24.32 -2.36 3.68
C ASP A 250 -23.48 -2.55 4.95
N LYS A 251 -22.19 -2.16 4.92
CA LYS A 251 -21.22 -2.25 6.02
C LYS A 251 -20.77 -3.67 6.33
N THR A 252 -21.04 -4.62 5.43
CA THR A 252 -20.69 -6.03 5.65
C THR A 252 -19.71 -6.55 4.61
N VAL A 253 -19.10 -7.67 4.96
CA VAL A 253 -18.42 -8.54 4.00
C VAL A 253 -19.23 -9.81 3.85
N LYS A 254 -19.58 -10.17 2.62
CA LYS A 254 -20.35 -11.39 2.33
C LYS A 254 -19.48 -12.42 1.64
N LEU A 255 -19.63 -13.68 2.03
CA LEU A 255 -18.99 -14.83 1.42
C LEU A 255 -20.02 -15.63 0.65
N TRP A 256 -19.73 -15.92 -0.61
CA TRP A 256 -20.60 -16.62 -1.53
C TRP A 256 -19.92 -17.90 -2.00
N ASP A 257 -20.70 -18.96 -2.15
CA ASP A 257 -20.25 -20.14 -2.86
C ASP A 257 -20.33 -19.86 -4.37
N VAL A 258 -19.20 -19.96 -5.07
CA VAL A 258 -19.09 -19.62 -6.49
C VAL A 258 -20.00 -20.51 -7.35
N THR A 259 -20.09 -21.81 -7.01
CA THR A 259 -20.79 -22.81 -7.80
C THR A 259 -22.31 -22.66 -7.68
N THR A 260 -22.82 -22.66 -6.46
CA THR A 260 -24.26 -22.58 -6.14
C THR A 260 -24.76 -21.15 -6.24
N GLY A 261 -23.91 -20.15 -5.97
CA GLY A 261 -24.30 -18.75 -5.94
C GLY A 261 -24.93 -18.31 -4.62
N LYS A 262 -24.96 -19.18 -3.61
CA LYS A 262 -25.60 -18.91 -2.33
C LYS A 262 -24.65 -18.15 -1.41
N GLU A 263 -25.20 -17.21 -0.65
CA GLU A 263 -24.49 -16.59 0.46
C GLU A 263 -24.25 -17.66 1.54
N ILE A 264 -22.99 -17.88 1.89
CA ILE A 264 -22.57 -18.81 2.95
C ILE A 264 -22.54 -18.07 4.29
N ARG A 265 -22.10 -16.81 4.27
CA ARG A 265 -21.83 -16.06 5.50
C ARG A 265 -21.84 -14.56 5.25
N THR A 266 -22.35 -13.81 6.23
CA THR A 266 -22.13 -12.37 6.37
C THR A 266 -21.23 -12.10 7.58
N LEU A 267 -20.16 -11.34 7.38
CA LEU A 267 -19.25 -10.86 8.42
C LEU A 267 -19.69 -9.44 8.82
N ASN A 268 -20.10 -9.31 10.08
CA ASN A 268 -20.55 -8.06 10.67
C ASN A 268 -19.47 -7.52 11.61
N GLY A 269 -19.21 -6.21 11.54
CA GLY A 269 -18.30 -5.55 12.48
C GLY A 269 -17.82 -4.17 12.02
N HIS A 270 -17.85 -3.85 10.73
CA HIS A 270 -17.60 -2.50 10.25
C HIS A 270 -18.74 -1.56 10.63
N THR A 271 -18.41 -0.31 11.00
CA THR A 271 -19.42 0.70 11.42
C THR A 271 -19.86 1.62 10.28
N SER A 272 -19.15 1.56 9.14
CA SER A 272 -19.42 2.28 7.89
C SER A 272 -19.25 1.35 6.67
N TRP A 273 -19.40 1.87 5.45
CA TRP A 273 -19.28 1.07 4.22
C TRP A 273 -17.93 0.36 4.13
N VAL A 274 -17.92 -0.85 3.56
CA VAL A 274 -16.68 -1.58 3.28
C VAL A 274 -16.28 -1.27 1.84
N SER A 275 -15.05 -0.83 1.65
CA SER A 275 -14.50 -0.43 0.35
C SER A 275 -13.74 -1.56 -0.32
N VAL A 276 -13.04 -2.38 0.47
CA VAL A 276 -12.13 -3.41 -0.04
C VAL A 276 -12.20 -4.67 0.81
N VAL A 277 -12.02 -5.81 0.15
CA VAL A 277 -11.87 -7.13 0.77
C VAL A 277 -10.83 -7.93 0.01
N THR A 278 -9.98 -8.68 0.71
CA THR A 278 -8.97 -9.55 0.09
C THR A 278 -8.74 -10.80 0.93
N PHE A 279 -8.66 -11.96 0.27
CA PHE A 279 -8.22 -13.19 0.91
C PHE A 279 -6.70 -13.18 1.11
N SER A 280 -6.25 -13.75 2.23
CA SER A 280 -4.82 -14.03 2.39
C SER A 280 -4.35 -15.04 1.35
N PRO A 281 -3.12 -14.90 0.82
CA PRO A 281 -2.55 -15.93 -0.03
C PRO A 281 -2.47 -17.26 0.73
N VAL A 282 -2.83 -18.36 0.07
CA VAL A 282 -2.52 -19.70 0.54
C VAL A 282 -1.07 -19.98 0.16
N SER A 283 -0.16 -19.59 1.03
CA SER A 283 1.25 -19.95 0.92
C SER A 283 1.64 -20.72 2.18
N ILE A 284 1.59 -22.04 2.08
CA ILE A 284 2.44 -23.03 2.76
C ILE A 284 2.49 -22.92 4.30
N ALA A 285 1.85 -23.88 4.97
CA ALA A 285 2.16 -24.37 6.32
C ALA A 285 2.79 -23.34 7.29
N THR A 286 2.01 -22.35 7.70
CA THR A 286 2.25 -21.85 9.06
C THR A 286 1.66 -22.90 10.02
N PRO A 287 2.43 -23.42 11.00
CA PRO A 287 1.90 -24.33 12.02
C PRO A 287 0.78 -23.73 12.88
N GLN A 288 0.40 -22.47 12.60
CA GLN A 288 -0.41 -21.59 13.42
C GLN A 288 -1.77 -21.23 12.77
N GLY A 289 -2.12 -21.83 11.60
CA GLY A 289 -3.48 -21.70 11.06
C GLY A 289 -3.80 -20.43 10.26
N PHE A 290 -2.79 -19.67 9.81
CA PHE A 290 -2.99 -18.41 9.06
C PHE A 290 -3.49 -18.60 7.61
N GLY A 291 -3.68 -19.83 7.14
CA GLY A 291 -4.15 -20.12 5.76
C GLY A 291 -5.63 -19.82 5.50
N LYS A 292 -6.36 -19.23 6.44
CA LYS A 292 -7.82 -19.00 6.37
C LYS A 292 -8.23 -17.56 6.72
N LEU A 293 -7.38 -16.60 6.36
CA LEU A 293 -7.61 -15.20 6.67
C LEU A 293 -8.28 -14.44 5.52
N LEU A 294 -9.08 -13.46 5.92
CA LEU A 294 -9.65 -12.44 5.05
C LEU A 294 -9.36 -11.08 5.69
N ALA A 295 -8.96 -10.09 4.91
CA ALA A 295 -8.85 -8.71 5.38
C ALA A 295 -9.91 -7.84 4.68
N SER A 296 -10.46 -6.89 5.40
CA SER A 296 -11.37 -5.88 4.85
C SER A 296 -11.07 -4.50 5.41
N GLY A 297 -11.40 -3.46 4.64
CA GLY A 297 -11.20 -2.07 5.01
C GLY A 297 -12.35 -1.23 4.53
N GLY A 298 -12.59 -0.10 5.18
CA GLY A 298 -13.76 0.71 4.87
C GLY A 298 -13.73 2.15 5.37
N GLY A 299 -14.89 2.78 5.29
CA GLY A 299 -15.15 4.17 5.70
C GLY A 299 -15.19 4.38 7.21
N ASP A 300 -14.95 3.34 8.02
CA ASP A 300 -14.75 3.46 9.46
C ASP A 300 -13.28 3.63 9.84
N ASN A 301 -12.41 3.80 8.83
CA ASN A 301 -10.98 4.02 8.96
C ASN A 301 -10.22 2.82 9.56
N THR A 302 -10.85 1.65 9.62
CA THR A 302 -10.25 0.44 10.16
C THR A 302 -9.89 -0.56 9.07
N VAL A 303 -8.90 -1.40 9.37
CA VAL A 303 -8.70 -2.68 8.69
C VAL A 303 -9.11 -3.77 9.66
N LYS A 304 -9.93 -4.73 9.21
CA LYS A 304 -10.35 -5.88 9.99
C LYS A 304 -9.82 -7.17 9.39
N LEU A 305 -9.35 -8.05 10.25
CA LEU A 305 -8.88 -9.38 9.91
C LEU A 305 -9.86 -10.42 10.44
N TRP A 306 -10.25 -11.36 9.59
CA TRP A 306 -11.28 -12.35 9.88
C TRP A 306 -10.75 -13.75 9.61
N ASP A 307 -11.22 -14.71 10.40
CA ASP A 307 -11.24 -16.11 9.98
C ASP A 307 -12.50 -16.30 9.13
N PHE A 308 -12.34 -16.45 7.83
CA PHE A 308 -13.49 -16.56 6.92
C PHE A 308 -14.25 -17.88 7.09
N THR A 309 -13.65 -18.90 7.72
CA THR A 309 -14.32 -20.19 7.95
C THR A 309 -15.25 -20.13 9.14
N SER A 310 -14.78 -19.60 10.28
CA SER A 310 -15.63 -19.42 11.47
C SER A 310 -16.51 -18.17 11.40
N GLY A 311 -16.09 -17.16 10.63
CA GLY A 311 -16.74 -15.86 10.56
C GLY A 311 -16.34 -14.90 11.68
N LYS A 312 -15.39 -15.27 12.52
CA LYS A 312 -14.98 -14.45 13.67
C LYS A 312 -13.99 -13.39 13.22
N GLU A 313 -14.19 -12.18 13.74
CA GLU A 313 -13.16 -11.15 13.72
C GLU A 313 -11.99 -11.61 14.60
N ILE A 314 -10.78 -11.65 14.03
CA ILE A 314 -9.54 -11.98 14.73
C ILE A 314 -8.91 -10.72 15.29
N LYS A 315 -8.93 -9.64 14.48
CA LYS A 315 -8.23 -8.40 14.84
C LYS A 315 -8.81 -7.20 14.11
N THR A 316 -8.76 -6.04 14.76
CA THR A 316 -8.95 -4.73 14.14
C THR A 316 -7.66 -3.93 14.23
N PHE A 317 -7.17 -3.43 13.10
CA PHE A 317 -6.08 -2.48 13.01
C PHE A 317 -6.62 -1.06 12.97
N ASN A 318 -6.25 -0.27 13.97
CA ASN A 318 -6.62 1.14 14.10
C ASN A 318 -5.40 2.01 13.82
N GLY A 319 -5.60 3.15 13.15
CA GLY A 319 -4.53 4.14 12.97
C GLY A 319 -4.68 5.03 11.74
N HIS A 320 -5.48 4.64 10.75
CA HIS A 320 -5.85 5.54 9.66
C HIS A 320 -6.79 6.64 10.14
N LYS A 321 -6.64 7.84 9.58
CA LYS A 321 -7.46 9.02 9.92
C LYS A 321 -8.63 9.23 8.95
N SER A 322 -8.70 8.43 7.89
CA SER A 322 -9.74 8.47 6.87
C SER A 322 -9.95 7.07 6.30
N SER A 323 -10.93 6.96 5.40
CA SER A 323 -11.33 5.70 4.77
C SER A 323 -10.14 4.91 4.23
N VAL A 324 -10.15 3.59 4.49
CA VAL A 324 -9.22 2.66 3.83
C VAL A 324 -9.77 2.40 2.44
N ASN A 325 -8.95 2.51 1.40
CA ASN A 325 -9.37 2.37 0.01
C ASN A 325 -8.95 1.02 -0.60
N SER A 326 -7.83 0.46 -0.15
CA SER A 326 -7.27 -0.77 -0.69
C SER A 326 -6.41 -1.48 0.35
N ILE A 327 -6.35 -2.80 0.24
CA ILE A 327 -5.59 -3.69 1.12
C ILE A 327 -4.87 -4.74 0.28
N SER A 328 -3.64 -5.08 0.66
CA SER A 328 -2.90 -6.19 0.07
C SER A 328 -2.12 -6.96 1.13
N PHE A 329 -2.20 -8.28 1.11
CA PHE A 329 -1.33 -9.15 1.90
C PHE A 329 0.05 -9.27 1.26
N SER A 330 1.10 -9.39 2.07
CA SER A 330 2.39 -9.87 1.55
C SER A 330 2.25 -11.31 1.06
N PRO A 331 3.08 -11.76 0.10
CA PRO A 331 2.97 -13.12 -0.45
C PRO A 331 3.13 -14.24 0.60
N ASP A 332 3.88 -13.97 1.67
CA ASP A 332 4.04 -14.89 2.80
C ASP A 332 2.92 -14.80 3.86
N GLY A 333 1.95 -13.90 3.67
CA GLY A 333 0.79 -13.69 4.54
C GLY A 333 1.11 -13.05 5.90
N LYS A 334 2.36 -12.62 6.15
CA LYS A 334 2.76 -12.06 7.45
C LYS A 334 2.43 -10.60 7.62
N LEU A 335 2.32 -9.86 6.51
CA LEU A 335 2.04 -8.43 6.49
C LEU A 335 0.72 -8.14 5.78
N VAL A 336 0.06 -7.08 6.24
CA VAL A 336 -1.02 -6.42 5.52
C VAL A 336 -0.58 -4.99 5.24
N ALA A 337 -0.69 -4.56 3.98
CA ALA A 337 -0.58 -3.16 3.60
C ALA A 337 -1.98 -2.58 3.41
N SER A 338 -2.23 -1.37 3.91
CA SER A 338 -3.48 -0.65 3.69
C SER A 338 -3.21 0.76 3.17
N ALA A 339 -3.90 1.13 2.09
CA ALA A 339 -3.89 2.47 1.50
C ALA A 339 -5.14 3.24 1.93
N SER A 340 -4.98 4.52 2.25
CA SER A 340 -6.08 5.33 2.78
C SER A 340 -6.15 6.73 2.17
N SER A 341 -7.35 7.30 2.28
CA SER A 341 -7.65 8.70 1.97
C SER A 341 -7.00 9.70 2.93
N ASP A 342 -6.25 9.24 3.93
CA ASP A 342 -5.41 10.08 4.81
C ASP A 342 -4.00 10.34 4.24
N ASN A 343 -3.78 9.98 2.96
CA ASN A 343 -2.53 10.10 2.22
C ASN A 343 -1.42 9.15 2.70
N MET A 344 -1.76 8.16 3.52
CA MET A 344 -0.83 7.19 4.06
C MET A 344 -1.07 5.78 3.50
N VAL A 345 0.03 5.04 3.42
CA VAL A 345 0.01 3.58 3.41
C VAL A 345 0.58 3.08 4.73
N LYS A 346 -0.10 2.16 5.39
CA LYS A 346 0.38 1.53 6.63
C LYS A 346 0.65 0.06 6.41
N LEU A 347 1.73 -0.44 7.00
CA LEU A 347 2.08 -1.85 7.06
C LEU A 347 1.82 -2.37 8.46
N TRP A 348 1.11 -3.50 8.52
CA TRP A 348 0.69 -4.14 9.76
C TRP A 348 1.24 -5.54 9.83
N ASP A 349 1.75 -5.91 11.00
CA ASP A 349 2.08 -7.29 11.28
C ASP A 349 0.81 -8.08 11.60
N VAL A 350 0.52 -9.12 10.82
CA VAL A 350 -0.71 -9.91 10.93
C VAL A 350 -0.83 -10.61 12.28
N THR A 351 0.31 -11.06 12.84
CA THR A 351 0.33 -11.84 14.09
C THR A 351 0.10 -10.93 15.30
N THR A 352 0.93 -9.90 15.43
CA THR A 352 0.95 -9.01 16.59
C THR A 352 -0.14 -7.96 16.52
N GLY A 353 -0.52 -7.49 15.32
CA GLY A 353 -1.44 -6.37 15.17
C GLY A 353 -0.77 -5.00 15.09
N LYS A 354 0.56 -4.93 15.19
CA LYS A 354 1.27 -3.66 15.31
C LYS A 354 1.51 -3.04 13.94
N GLU A 355 1.40 -1.71 13.89
CA GLU A 355 1.93 -0.92 12.77
C GLU A 355 3.46 -1.06 12.75
N ILE A 356 4.00 -1.54 11.63
CA ILE A 356 5.45 -1.66 11.40
C ILE A 356 5.98 -0.40 10.74
N LYS A 357 5.22 0.15 9.78
CA LYS A 357 5.70 1.22 8.92
C LYS A 357 4.55 2.05 8.38
N ASN A 358 4.84 3.32 8.11
CA ASN A 358 4.00 4.17 7.29
C ASN A 358 4.77 4.78 6.12
N LEU A 359 4.07 4.95 5.00
CA LEU A 359 4.58 5.52 3.76
C LEU A 359 3.64 6.65 3.34
N LYS A 360 4.20 7.77 2.88
CA LYS A 360 3.43 8.99 2.64
C LYS A 360 3.35 9.36 1.16
N HIS A 361 2.16 9.75 0.74
CA HIS A 361 1.88 10.43 -0.51
C HIS A 361 1.51 11.89 -0.27
N THR A 362 1.50 12.70 -1.33
CA THR A 362 1.07 14.11 -1.24
C THR A 362 -0.45 14.26 -1.31
N ASP A 363 -1.15 13.21 -1.74
CA ASP A 363 -2.61 13.14 -1.83
C ASP A 363 -3.10 11.72 -1.45
N TRP A 364 -4.41 11.46 -1.48
CA TRP A 364 -5.01 10.21 -1.05
C TRP A 364 -4.37 9.01 -1.76
N VAL A 365 -4.22 7.89 -1.05
CA VAL A 365 -3.73 6.65 -1.65
C VAL A 365 -4.93 5.79 -2.03
N SER A 366 -5.05 5.50 -3.32
CA SER A 366 -6.18 4.78 -3.89
C SER A 366 -5.99 3.27 -3.84
N ALA A 367 -4.78 2.79 -4.09
CA ALA A 367 -4.47 1.37 -4.16
C ALA A 367 -3.08 1.01 -3.64
N VAL A 368 -2.96 -0.23 -3.18
CA VAL A 368 -1.70 -0.83 -2.75
C VAL A 368 -1.65 -2.30 -3.19
N SER A 369 -0.48 -2.75 -3.65
CA SER A 369 -0.29 -4.13 -4.09
C SER A 369 1.13 -4.61 -3.79
N PHE A 370 1.29 -5.75 -3.13
CA PHE A 370 2.58 -6.43 -3.04
C PHE A 370 2.88 -7.18 -4.34
N SER A 371 4.13 -7.13 -4.78
CA SER A 371 4.60 -7.99 -5.87
C SER A 371 4.57 -9.46 -5.43
N PRO A 372 4.21 -10.42 -6.28
CA PRO A 372 4.19 -11.85 -5.94
C PRO A 372 5.51 -12.41 -5.41
N ASN A 373 6.65 -11.89 -5.87
CA ASN A 373 7.98 -12.28 -5.37
C ASN A 373 8.35 -11.61 -4.03
N GLY A 374 7.47 -10.77 -3.48
CA GLY A 374 7.64 -10.10 -2.19
C GLY A 374 8.72 -9.01 -2.15
N LYS A 375 9.31 -8.59 -3.27
CA LYS A 375 10.41 -7.60 -3.31
C LYS A 375 9.94 -6.15 -3.35
N PHE A 376 8.75 -5.91 -3.90
CA PHE A 376 8.19 -4.58 -4.07
C PHE A 376 6.79 -4.47 -3.49
N LEU A 377 6.47 -3.25 -3.05
CA LEU A 377 5.12 -2.77 -2.79
C LEU A 377 4.86 -1.64 -3.79
N ALA A 378 3.74 -1.68 -4.51
CA ALA A 378 3.29 -0.60 -5.36
C ALA A 378 2.16 0.17 -4.66
N THR A 379 2.17 1.50 -4.78
CA THR A 379 1.11 2.36 -4.23
C THR A 379 0.70 3.40 -5.26
N ALA A 380 -0.61 3.53 -5.49
CA ALA A 380 -1.21 4.49 -6.42
C ALA A 380 -1.91 5.62 -5.66
N SER A 381 -1.88 6.85 -6.19
CA SER A 381 -2.40 8.01 -5.48
C SER A 381 -3.13 9.04 -6.36
N GLY A 382 -3.92 9.87 -5.69
CA GLY A 382 -4.49 11.12 -6.20
C GLY A 382 -3.46 12.07 -6.79
N ASP A 383 -2.21 11.98 -6.32
CA ASP A 383 -1.07 12.78 -6.77
C ASP A 383 -0.59 12.43 -8.19
N LYS A 384 -1.29 11.53 -8.89
CA LYS A 384 -1.02 11.06 -10.26
C LYS A 384 0.22 10.18 -10.39
N THR A 385 0.86 9.84 -9.27
CA THR A 385 2.06 9.00 -9.24
C THR A 385 1.74 7.59 -8.79
N VAL A 386 2.60 6.66 -9.19
CA VAL A 386 2.72 5.34 -8.58
C VAL A 386 4.10 5.21 -7.97
N LYS A 387 4.18 4.85 -6.70
CA LYS A 387 5.46 4.63 -6.01
C LYS A 387 5.73 3.15 -5.85
N LEU A 388 6.96 2.74 -6.17
CA LEU A 388 7.48 1.41 -5.89
C LEU A 388 8.41 1.48 -4.69
N TRP A 389 8.12 0.68 -3.67
CA TRP A 389 8.88 0.61 -2.42
C TRP A 389 9.56 -0.73 -2.32
N ASN A 390 10.82 -0.77 -1.89
CA ASN A 390 11.50 -2.04 -1.64
C ASN A 390 11.04 -2.60 -0.29
N THR A 391 10.47 -3.80 -0.31
CA THR A 391 9.91 -4.43 0.91
C THR A 391 10.96 -4.64 1.99
N THR A 392 12.20 -4.99 1.62
CA THR A 392 13.29 -5.20 2.58
C THR A 392 13.71 -3.93 3.33
N GLN A 393 13.42 -2.75 2.77
CA GLN A 393 13.72 -1.45 3.38
C GLN A 393 12.57 -0.94 4.26
N ILE A 394 11.33 -1.36 3.97
CA ILE A 394 10.12 -0.90 4.68
C ILE A 394 9.62 -1.89 5.73
N SER A 395 10.07 -3.16 5.70
CA SER A 395 9.72 -4.20 6.68
C SER A 395 10.72 -4.35 7.82
N ARG A 396 11.78 -3.52 7.84
CA ARG A 396 12.77 -3.39 8.92
C ARG A 396 12.48 -2.11 9.71
#